data_AF-A0A5B0VGD2-F1
#
_entry.id   AF-A0A5B0VGD2-F1
#
_cell.length_a   1.000
_cell.length_b   1.000
_cell.length_c   1.000
_cell.angle_alpha   90.00
_cell.angle_beta   90.00
_cell.angle_gamma   90.00
#
_symmetry.space_group_name_H-M   'P 1'
#
loop_
_entity.id
_entity.type
_entity.pdbx_description
1 polymer ?
#
loop_
_entity_poly.entity_id
_entity_poly.type
_entity_poly.pdbx_seq_one_letter_code
_entity_poly.pdbx_strand_id
1 'polypeptide(L)'
;MFTAKEKLFIRNSELHARWRAAMVSVNASSMAPTSVALWELLNNGDLIQLAIYLVLTIIIVSLNVICAGKIAHYKHSVERIRMRLDHPPNKSERLD
;
A
#
# COMPACT_ATOMS: atom_id res chain seq x y z
N MET A 1 24.04 9.99 -15.16
CA MET A 1 23.10 11.13 -15.17
C MET A 1 21.69 10.54 -15.20
N PHE A 2 20.91 10.71 -14.13
CA PHE A 2 19.54 10.18 -14.06
C PHE A 2 18.68 10.74 -15.18
N THR A 3 17.85 9.89 -15.78
CA THR A 3 16.83 10.33 -16.73
C THR A 3 15.80 11.21 -16.02
N ALA A 4 15.15 12.13 -16.76
CA ALA A 4 14.12 13.00 -16.18
C ALA A 4 13.00 12.21 -15.48
N LYS A 5 12.69 11.00 -15.96
CA LYS A 5 11.70 10.08 -15.39
C LYS A 5 12.14 9.52 -14.02
N GLU A 6 13.40 9.17 -13.84
CA GLU A 6 13.94 8.66 -12.57
C GLU A 6 13.96 9.76 -11.50
N LYS A 7 14.31 10.99 -11.86
CA LYS A 7 14.23 12.14 -10.95
C LYS A 7 12.80 12.46 -10.54
N LEU A 8 11.85 12.39 -11.47
CA LEU A 8 10.41 12.56 -11.20
C LEU A 8 9.89 11.46 -10.26
N PHE A 9 10.35 10.21 -10.44
CA PHE A 9 9.96 9.08 -9.63
C PHE A 9 10.47 9.17 -8.17
N ILE A 10 11.73 9.55 -7.98
CA ILE A 10 12.31 9.82 -6.65
C ILE A 10 11.59 11.00 -5.99
N ARG A 11 11.32 12.07 -6.76
CA ARG A 11 10.58 13.25 -6.28
C ARG A 11 9.15 12.91 -5.86
N ASN A 12 8.55 11.84 -6.40
CA ASN A 12 7.21 11.37 -6.04
C ASN A 12 7.10 10.71 -4.65
N SER A 13 8.06 10.98 -3.75
CA SER A 13 8.05 10.61 -2.32
C SER A 13 6.75 10.98 -1.61
N GLU A 14 6.10 12.07 -2.04
CA GLU A 14 4.79 12.50 -1.55
C GLU A 14 3.70 11.46 -1.83
N LEU A 15 3.70 10.82 -3.00
CA LEU A 15 2.73 9.78 -3.34
C LEU A 15 2.92 8.53 -2.47
N HIS A 16 4.17 8.16 -2.18
CA HIS A 16 4.48 7.07 -1.25
C HIS A 16 4.00 7.38 0.17
N ALA A 17 4.22 8.62 0.65
CA ALA A 17 3.72 9.07 1.94
C ALA A 17 2.19 9.03 2.01
N ARG A 18 1.50 9.43 0.93
CA ARG A 18 0.03 9.37 0.81
C ARG A 18 -0.49 7.92 0.88
N TRP A 19 0.18 6.97 0.22
CA TRP A 19 -0.20 5.55 0.34
C TRP A 19 0.05 4.99 1.75
N ARG A 20 1.11 5.40 2.44
CA ARG A 20 1.34 5.01 3.84
C ARG A 20 0.29 5.61 4.77
N ALA A 21 -0.06 6.88 4.60
CA ALA A 21 -1.13 7.53 5.37
C ALA A 21 -2.48 6.86 5.12
N ALA A 22 -2.79 6.51 3.86
CA ALA A 22 -3.99 5.75 3.51
C ALA A 22 -4.01 4.37 4.21
N MET A 23 -2.90 3.64 4.21
CA MET A 23 -2.79 2.35 4.92
C MET A 23 -3.05 2.49 6.43
N VAL A 24 -2.50 3.53 7.07
CA VAL A 24 -2.74 3.81 8.50
C VAL A 24 -4.21 4.14 8.75
N SER A 25 -4.84 4.94 7.88
CA SER A 25 -6.26 5.28 7.97
C SER A 25 -7.17 4.05 7.81
N VAL A 26 -6.89 3.18 6.84
CA VAL A 26 -7.62 1.93 6.62
C VAL A 26 -7.47 0.99 7.82
N ASN A 27 -6.27 0.88 8.39
CA ASN A 27 -6.04 0.09 9.61
C ASN A 27 -6.74 0.68 10.84
N ALA A 28 -6.76 1.99 11.03
CA ALA A 28 -7.49 2.62 12.13
C ALA A 28 -9.02 2.38 11.98
N SER A 29 -9.50 2.40 10.74
CA SER A 29 -10.91 2.17 10.40
C SER A 29 -11.33 0.70 10.54
N SER A 30 -10.39 -0.24 10.63
CA SER A 30 -10.68 -1.68 10.76
C SER A 30 -11.08 -2.09 12.18
N MET A 31 -10.57 -1.40 13.19
CA MET A 31 -10.75 -1.80 14.59
C MET A 31 -12.21 -1.71 15.06
N ALA A 32 -12.93 -0.67 14.63
CA ALA A 32 -14.33 -0.45 15.01
C ALA A 32 -15.32 -1.49 14.46
N PRO A 33 -15.36 -1.80 13.16
CA PRO A 33 -16.30 -2.78 12.62
C PRO A 33 -16.01 -4.20 13.13
N THR A 34 -14.74 -4.58 13.36
CA THR A 34 -14.42 -5.93 13.86
C THR A 34 -14.83 -6.11 15.32
N SER A 35 -14.66 -5.09 16.17
CA SER A 35 -15.11 -5.16 17.58
C SER A 35 -16.63 -5.21 17.70
N VAL A 36 -17.35 -4.45 16.86
CA VAL A 36 -18.81 -4.44 16.89
C VAL A 36 -19.37 -5.74 16.31
N ALA A 37 -18.77 -6.30 15.24
CA ALA A 37 -19.15 -7.61 14.71
C ALA A 37 -19.07 -8.71 15.77
N LEU A 38 -17.98 -8.70 16.56
CA LEU A 38 -17.78 -9.68 17.62
C LEU A 38 -18.81 -9.52 18.74
N TRP A 39 -19.13 -8.28 19.10
CA TRP A 39 -20.15 -7.97 20.11
C TRP A 39 -21.55 -8.40 19.68
N GLU A 40 -21.95 -8.09 18.44
CA GLU A 40 -23.26 -8.51 17.89
C GLU A 40 -23.38 -10.04 17.81
N LEU A 41 -22.32 -10.73 17.41
CA LEU A 41 -22.27 -12.19 17.35
C LEU A 41 -22.40 -12.82 18.75
N LEU A 42 -21.67 -12.29 19.74
CA LEU A 42 -21.58 -12.89 21.07
C LEU A 42 -22.80 -12.59 21.94
N ASN A 43 -23.43 -11.43 21.80
CA ASN A 43 -24.50 -10.99 22.70
C ASN A 43 -25.89 -11.04 22.08
N ASN A 44 -26.05 -10.63 20.81
CA ASN A 44 -27.37 -10.45 20.21
C ASN A 44 -27.75 -11.59 19.25
N GLY A 45 -26.78 -12.34 18.73
CA GLY A 45 -27.03 -13.41 17.76
C GLY A 45 -27.60 -12.90 16.43
N ASP A 46 -27.48 -11.60 16.15
CA ASP A 46 -28.01 -10.99 14.93
C ASP A 46 -27.08 -11.29 13.74
N LEU A 47 -27.53 -12.25 12.93
CA LEU A 47 -26.83 -12.71 11.73
C LEU A 47 -26.82 -11.67 10.60
N ILE A 48 -27.79 -10.76 10.53
CA ILE A 48 -27.87 -9.73 9.50
C ILE A 48 -26.81 -8.66 9.77
N GLN A 49 -26.75 -8.19 11.02
CA GLN A 49 -25.74 -7.21 11.43
C GLN A 49 -24.33 -7.77 11.29
N LEU A 50 -24.12 -9.03 11.70
CA LEU A 50 -22.86 -9.74 11.49
C LEU A 50 -22.44 -9.78 10.01
N ALA A 51 -23.38 -10.09 9.11
CA ALA A 51 -23.10 -10.14 7.67
C ALA A 51 -22.64 -8.77 7.12
N ILE A 52 -23.27 -7.68 7.57
CA ILE A 52 -22.88 -6.31 7.20
C ILE A 52 -21.44 -6.02 7.65
N TYR A 53 -21.09 -6.36 8.89
CA TYR A 53 -19.73 -6.14 9.39
C TYR A 53 -18.68 -7.03 8.72
N LEU A 54 -19.03 -8.25 8.33
CA LEU A 54 -18.16 -9.12 7.53
C LEU A 54 -17.85 -8.52 6.16
N VAL A 55 -18.87 -7.97 5.48
CA VAL A 55 -18.69 -7.27 4.20
C VAL A 55 -17.77 -6.06 4.36
N LEU A 56 -17.98 -5.25 5.41
CA LEU A 56 -17.09 -4.11 5.71
C LEU A 56 -15.65 -4.56 5.97
N THR A 57 -15.47 -5.67 6.69
CA THR A 57 -14.14 -6.25 6.95
C THR A 57 -13.44 -6.67 5.66
N ILE A 58 -14.16 -7.32 4.73
CA ILE A 58 -13.62 -7.72 3.42
C ILE A 58 -13.17 -6.50 2.60
N ILE A 59 -13.96 -5.42 2.61
CA ILE A 59 -13.62 -4.17 1.92
C ILE A 59 -12.32 -3.58 2.49
N ILE A 60 -12.22 -3.52 3.82
CA ILE A 60 -11.04 -2.98 4.52
C ILE A 60 -9.78 -3.81 4.23
N VAL A 61 -9.89 -5.15 4.27
CA VAL A 61 -8.79 -6.05 3.92
C VAL A 61 -8.34 -5.82 2.47
N SER A 62 -9.28 -5.67 1.54
CA SER A 62 -8.99 -5.41 0.12
C SER A 62 -8.24 -4.09 -0.07
N LEU A 63 -8.67 -3.02 0.60
CA LEU A 63 -7.99 -1.73 0.58
C LEU A 63 -6.56 -1.81 1.14
N ASN A 64 -6.37 -2.59 2.21
CA ASN A 64 -5.05 -2.84 2.80
C ASN A 64 -4.11 -3.56 1.82
N VAL A 65 -4.59 -4.57 1.10
CA VAL A 65 -3.82 -5.27 0.08
C VAL A 65 -3.39 -4.30 -1.04
N ILE A 66 -4.30 -3.44 -1.50
CA ILE A 66 -3.99 -2.43 -2.53
C ILE A 66 -2.93 -1.45 -2.04
N CYS A 67 -3.10 -0.91 -0.83
CA CYS A 67 -2.15 0.04 -0.25
C CYS A 67 -0.76 -0.60 -0.07
N ALA A 68 -0.72 -1.82 0.48
CA ALA A 68 0.53 -2.57 0.65
C ALA A 68 1.23 -2.84 -0.69
N GLY A 69 0.47 -3.23 -1.73
CA GLY A 69 0.99 -3.45 -3.08
C GLY A 69 1.60 -2.17 -3.69
N LYS A 70 0.93 -1.02 -3.56
CA LYS A 70 1.45 0.28 -4.03
C LYS A 70 2.72 0.71 -3.29
N ILE A 71 2.77 0.50 -1.97
CA ILE A 71 3.94 0.79 -1.13
C ILE A 71 5.12 -0.12 -1.52
N ALA A 72 4.88 -1.42 -1.73
CA ALA A 72 5.90 -2.39 -2.14
C ALA A 72 6.47 -2.09 -3.54
N HIS A 73 5.60 -1.76 -4.50
CA HIS A 73 6.01 -1.38 -5.84
C HIS A 73 6.92 -0.14 -5.84
N TYR A 74 6.59 0.86 -5.01
CA TYR A 74 7.43 2.04 -4.84
C TYR A 74 8.81 1.68 -4.26
N LYS A 75 8.86 0.88 -3.18
CA LYS A 75 10.12 0.43 -2.58
C LYS A 75 11.02 -0.29 -3.59
N HIS A 76 10.47 -1.27 -4.30
CA HIS A 76 11.22 -2.02 -5.31
C HIS A 76 11.74 -1.14 -6.45
N SER A 77 10.94 -0.17 -6.89
CA SER A 77 11.36 0.78 -7.93
C SER A 77 12.48 1.71 -7.45
N VAL A 78 12.41 2.21 -6.21
CA VAL A 78 13.48 3.01 -5.60
C VAL A 78 14.76 2.18 -5.45
N GLU A 79 14.63 0.93 -4.99
CA GLU A 79 15.76 0.02 -4.81
C GLU A 79 16.45 -0.32 -6.13
N ARG A 80 15.69 -0.53 -7.20
CA ARG A 80 16.23 -0.69 -8.56
C ARG A 80 17.00 0.55 -9.03
N ILE A 81 16.48 1.75 -8.76
CA ILE A 81 17.17 3.00 -9.10
C ILE A 81 18.45 3.16 -8.27
N ARG A 82 18.41 2.79 -6.99
CA ARG A 82 19.57 2.81 -6.09
C ARG A 82 20.65 1.84 -6.56
N MET A 83 20.29 0.60 -6.89
CA MET A 83 21.23 -0.40 -7.43
C MET A 83 21.90 0.08 -8.73
N ARG A 84 21.15 0.74 -9.63
CA ARG A 84 21.71 1.39 -10.83
C ARG A 84 22.64 2.57 -10.52
N LEU A 85 22.51 3.17 -9.33
CA LEU A 85 23.37 4.27 -8.90
C LEU A 85 24.69 3.76 -8.32
N ASP A 86 24.59 2.74 -7.47
CA ASP A 86 25.75 2.11 -6.86
C ASP A 86 26.57 1.34 -7.91
N HIS A 87 25.90 0.78 -8.92
CA HIS A 87 26.51 0.01 -10.02
C HIS A 87 25.99 0.56 -11.35
N PRO A 88 26.54 1.69 -11.85
CA PRO A 88 26.10 2.28 -13.10
C PRO A 88 26.30 1.26 -14.24
N PRO A 89 25.28 1.03 -15.09
CA PRO A 89 25.45 0.15 -16.24
C PRO A 89 26.62 0.66 -17.06
N ASN A 90 27.53 -0.25 -17.41
CA ASN A 90 28.77 0.08 -18.10
C ASN A 90 28.43 0.91 -19.34
N LYS A 91 29.03 2.10 -19.46
CA LYS A 91 28.78 3.04 -20.58
C LYS A 91 29.18 2.49 -21.97
N SER A 92 29.66 1.25 -22.05
CA SER A 92 30.22 0.66 -23.27
C SER A 92 29.19 0.12 -24.26
N GLU A 93 27.89 0.17 -23.99
CA GLU A 93 26.83 -0.22 -24.94
C GLU A 93 26.10 0.99 -25.55
N ARG A 94 26.83 2.11 -25.69
CA ARG A 94 26.47 3.20 -26.62
C ARG A 94 27.63 3.45 -27.58
N LEU A 95 27.94 2.44 -28.37
CA LEU A 95 28.66 2.58 -29.62
C LEU A 95 27.89 1.74 -30.64
N ASP A 96 27.01 2.45 -31.34
CA ASP A 96 26.68 2.36 -32.78
C ASP A 96 25.19 2.57 -33.06
#